data_AF-A0A497L1U2-F1
#
_entry.id   AF-A0A497L1U2-F1
#
_cell.length_a   1.000
_cell.length_b   1.000
_cell.length_c   1.000
_cell.angle_alpha   90.00
_cell.angle_beta   90.00
_cell.angle_gamma   90.00
#
_symmetry.space_group_name_H-M   'P 1'
#
loop_
_entity.id
_entity.type
_entity.pdbx_description
1 polymer ?
#
loop_
_entity_poly.entity_id
_entity_poly.type
_entity_poly.pdbx_seq_one_letter_code
_entity_poly.pdbx_strand_id
1 'polypeptide(L)' 'MTGRLRLLTEDQIEEMHSATLEILREPDIAVENPEALRFLSEAGCEGETVRIDEELVDECLKKALRDEEALEGRLKAI' A
#
# COMPACT_ATOMS: atom_id res chain seq x y z
N MET A 1 -29.13 -8.24 3.66
CA MET A 1 -28.74 -7.94 2.27
C MET A 1 -28.07 -6.58 2.26
N THR A 2 -26.76 -6.53 2.52
CA THR A 2 -26.00 -5.26 2.52
C THR A 2 -25.51 -5.04 1.09
N GLY A 3 -26.31 -4.34 0.28
CA GLY A 3 -25.90 -3.93 -1.06
C GLY A 3 -24.78 -2.90 -0.95
N ARG A 4 -23.59 -3.23 -1.45
CA ARG A 4 -22.45 -2.30 -1.48
C ARG A 4 -22.69 -1.30 -2.61
N LEU A 5 -22.98 -0.04 -2.29
CA LEU A 5 -23.10 1.02 -3.30
C LEU A 5 -21.72 1.25 -3.93
N ARG A 6 -21.59 1.06 -5.24
CA ARG A 6 -20.38 1.41 -5.99
C ARG A 6 -20.54 2.82 -6.56
N LEU A 7 -19.74 3.76 -6.06
CA LEU A 7 -19.74 5.17 -6.49
C LEU A 7 -18.83 5.41 -7.70
N LEU A 8 -17.83 4.55 -7.90
CA LEU A 8 -16.83 4.65 -8.96
C LEU A 8 -16.94 3.45 -9.91
N THR A 9 -16.67 3.69 -11.19
CA THR A 9 -16.47 2.63 -12.18
C THR A 9 -15.12 1.95 -11.97
N GLU A 10 -14.93 0.78 -12.58
CA GLU A 10 -13.64 0.09 -12.56
C GLU A 10 -12.55 0.95 -13.22
N ASP A 11 -12.85 1.55 -14.37
CA ASP A 11 -11.92 2.47 -15.05
C ASP A 11 -11.51 3.66 -14.17
N GLN A 12 -12.44 4.25 -13.41
CA GLN A 12 -12.12 5.34 -12.49
C GLN A 12 -11.22 4.89 -11.34
N ILE A 13 -11.36 3.64 -10.90
CA ILE A 13 -10.49 3.07 -9.87
C ILE A 13 -9.09 2.85 -10.44
N GLU A 14 -8.97 2.33 -11.67
CA GLU A 14 -7.68 2.13 -12.35
C GLU A 14 -6.96 3.45 -12.64
N GLU A 15 -7.69 4.49 -13.06
CA GLU A 15 -7.15 5.84 -13.23
C GLU A 15 -6.61 6.40 -11.90
N MET A 16 -7.36 6.26 -10.81
CA MET A 16 -6.91 6.67 -9.48
C MET A 16 -5.69 5.87 -9.01
N HIS A 17 -5.67 4.57 -9.26
CA HIS A 17 -4.54 3.71 -8.91
C HIS A 17 -3.28 4.17 -9.63
N SER A 18 -3.36 4.37 -10.94
CA SER A 18 -2.25 4.84 -11.78
C SER A 18 -1.73 6.22 -11.33
N ALA A 19 -2.63 7.19 -11.12
CA ALA A 19 -2.27 8.52 -10.65
C ALA A 19 -1.62 8.50 -9.26
N THR A 20 -2.09 7.60 -8.38
CA THR A 20 -1.48 7.44 -7.04
C THR A 20 -0.07 6.88 -7.16
N LEU A 21 0.17 5.89 -8.02
CA LEU A 21 1.50 5.34 -8.25
C LEU A 21 2.47 6.39 -8.82
N GLU A 22 2.00 7.30 -9.67
CA GLU A 22 2.82 8.41 -10.14
C GLU A 22 3.28 9.32 -8.98
N ILE A 23 2.37 9.70 -8.10
CA ILE A 23 2.68 10.51 -6.90
C ILE A 23 3.66 9.78 -5.98
N LEU A 24 3.46 8.47 -5.77
CA LEU A 24 4.31 7.67 -4.87
C LEU A 24 5.75 7.51 -5.39
N ARG A 25 5.96 7.57 -6.71
CA ARG A 25 7.28 7.50 -7.34
C ARG A 25 8.06 8.81 -7.24
N GLU A 26 7.40 9.94 -6.95
CA GLU A 26 8.08 11.21 -6.73
C GLU A 26 8.76 11.20 -5.34
N PRO A 27 10.02 11.66 -5.22
CA PRO A 27 10.78 11.61 -3.97
C PRO A 27 10.33 12.72 -3.00
N ASP A 28 9.03 12.96 -2.83
CA ASP A 28 8.47 14.06 -2.03
C ASP A 28 7.69 13.58 -0.78
N ILE A 29 7.69 12.27 -0.48
CA ILE A 29 7.04 11.74 0.72
C ILE A 29 7.98 11.89 1.93
N ALA A 30 7.74 12.92 2.74
CA ALA A 30 8.47 13.12 3.99
C ALA A 30 8.06 12.09 5.06
N VAL A 31 9.06 11.40 5.62
CA VAL A 31 8.86 10.45 6.72
C VAL A 31 9.66 10.91 7.94
N GLU A 32 8.97 11.41 8.96
CA GLU A 32 9.60 12.01 10.14
C GLU A 32 10.03 10.99 11.19
N ASN A 33 9.54 9.75 11.11
CA ASN A 33 9.87 8.70 12.07
C ASN A 33 11.18 7.99 11.66
N PRO A 34 12.26 8.06 12.46
CA PRO A 34 13.55 7.46 12.10
C PRO A 34 13.52 5.93 11.98
N GLU A 35 12.68 5.26 12.74
CA GLU A 35 12.51 3.80 12.65
C GLU A 35 11.80 3.41 11.35
N ALA A 36 10.76 4.16 10.96
CA ALA A 36 10.10 3.99 9.68
C ALA A 36 11.05 4.24 8.50
N LEU A 37 11.88 5.28 8.57
CA LEU A 37 12.94 5.53 7.58
C LEU A 37 13.88 4.33 7.45
N ARG A 38 14.28 3.71 8.56
CA ARG A 38 15.15 2.53 8.53
C ARG A 38 14.49 1.36 7.79
N PHE A 39 13.21 1.08 8.07
CA PHE A 39 12.47 0.04 7.36
C PHE A 39 12.30 0.34 5.87
N LEU A 40 12.03 1.60 5.52
CA LEU A 40 11.90 2.02 4.13
C LEU A 40 13.24 1.93 3.39
N SER A 41 14.36 2.26 4.03
CA SER A 41 15.69 2.05 3.45
C SER A 41 16.02 0.59 3.21
N GLU A 42 15.64 -0.30 4.12
CA GLU A 42 15.78 -1.76 3.91
C GLU A 42 14.92 -2.27 2.74
N ALA A 43 13.83 -1.56 2.42
CA ALA A 43 12.95 -1.84 1.29
C ALA A 43 13.37 -1.16 -0.03
N GLY A 44 14.50 -0.44 -0.04
CA GLY A 44 15.05 0.19 -1.24
C GLY A 44 14.73 1.68 -1.41
N CYS A 45 14.14 2.33 -0.40
CA CYS A 45 13.85 3.76 -0.42
C CYS A 45 15.05 4.60 0.08
N GLU A 46 15.31 5.76 -0.52
CA GLU A 46 16.47 6.61 -0.17
C GLU A 46 16.04 7.95 0.44
N GLY A 47 16.75 8.44 1.47
CA GLY A 47 16.60 9.79 2.01
C GLY A 47 15.51 9.99 3.08
N GLU A 48 15.38 11.22 3.58
CA GLU A 48 14.27 11.66 4.46
C GLU A 48 12.95 11.81 3.68
N THR A 49 13.08 11.88 2.35
CA THR A 49 11.99 11.92 1.38
C THR A 49 12.03 10.65 0.54
N VAL A 50 11.02 9.81 0.72
CA VAL A 50 11.03 8.43 0.25
C VAL A 50 10.35 8.32 -1.10
N ARG A 51 11.04 7.69 -2.06
CA ARG A 51 10.45 7.21 -3.31
C ARG A 51 9.89 5.79 -3.12
N ILE A 52 8.63 5.59 -3.47
CA ILE A 52 7.93 4.30 -3.38
C ILE A 52 7.54 3.85 -4.78
N ASP A 53 8.27 2.87 -5.32
CA ASP A 53 7.97 2.31 -6.63
C ASP A 53 6.80 1.31 -6.58
N GLU A 54 6.17 1.09 -7.73
CA GLU A 54 4.99 0.23 -7.88
C GLU A 54 5.23 -1.22 -7.43
N GLU A 55 6.42 -1.77 -7.68
CA GLU A 55 6.79 -3.12 -7.24
C GLU A 55 6.73 -3.24 -5.70
N LEU A 56 7.15 -2.21 -4.97
CA LEU A 56 7.07 -2.18 -3.50
C LEU A 56 5.62 -2.11 -3.03
N VAL A 57 4.78 -1.30 -3.70
CA VAL A 57 3.34 -1.21 -3.40
C VAL A 57 2.66 -2.56 -3.60
N ASP A 58 2.90 -3.21 -4.73
CA ASP A 58 2.30 -4.52 -5.06
C ASP A 58 2.71 -5.60 -4.07
N GLU A 59 4.00 -5.68 -3.72
CA GLU A 59 4.49 -6.64 -2.74
C GLU A 59 3.88 -6.40 -1.35
N CYS A 60 3.71 -5.15 -0.94
CA CYS A 60 3.04 -4.79 0.30
C CYS A 60 1.55 -5.17 0.29
N LEU A 61 0.81 -4.90 -0.80
CA LEU A 61 -0.60 -5.25 -0.92
C LEU A 61 -0.81 -6.76 -0.91
N LYS A 62 0.02 -7.53 -1.61
CA LYS A 62 -0.02 -9.01 -1.59
C LYS A 62 0.19 -9.57 -0.18
N LYS A 63 1.15 -9.01 0.56
CA LYS A 63 1.43 -9.42 1.95
C LYS A 63 0.27 -9.06 2.89
N ALA A 64 -0.28 -7.87 2.78
CA ALA A 64 -1.39 -7.41 3.61
C ALA A 64 -2.64 -8.29 3.46
N LEU A 65 -3.01 -8.64 2.23
CA LEU A 65 -4.16 -9.52 1.97
C LEU A 65 -3.95 -10.93 2.55
N ARG A 66 -2.72 -11.45 2.45
CA ARG A 66 -2.37 -12.75 3.05
C ARG A 66 -2.47 -12.72 4.57
N ASP A 67 -2.09 -11.60 5.19
CA ASP A 67 -2.17 -11.44 6.64
C ASP A 67 -3.62 -11.31 7.13
N GLU A 68 -4.50 -10.66 6.36
CA GLU A 68 -5.94 -10.57 6.65
C GLU A 68 -6.61 -11.96 6.59
N GLU A 69 -6.33 -12.76 5.56
CA GLU A 69 -6.80 -14.15 5.46
C GLU A 69 -6.25 -15.02 6.60
N ALA A 70 -4.98 -14.82 6.98
CA ALA A 70 -4.35 -15.54 8.08
C ALA A 70 -4.96 -15.14 9.45
N LEU A 71 -5.29 -13.87 9.65
CA LEU A 71 -5.94 -13.36 10.86
C LEU A 71 -7.39 -13.87 10.98
N GLU A 72 -8.15 -13.86 9.89
CA GLU A 72 -9.48 -14.48 9.86
C GLU A 72 -9.44 -15.98 10.15
N GLY A 73 -8.46 -16.70 9.58
CA GLY A 73 -8.27 -18.12 9.83
C GLY A 73 -7.97 -18.43 11.29
N ARG A 74 -7.19 -17.57 11.97
CA ARG A 74 -6.88 -17.71 13.41
C ARG A 74 -8.08 -17.40 14.31
N LEU A 75 -8.93 -16.45 13.92
CA LEU A 75 -10.17 -16.12 14.65
C LEU A 75 -11.24 -17.21 14.53
N LYS A 76 -11.31 -17.94 13.41
CA LYS A 76 -12.24 -19.06 13.22
C LYS A 76 -11.82 -20.36 13.94
N ALA A 77 -10.60 -20.41 14.47
CA ALA A 77 -10.03 -21.58 15.15
C ALA A 77 -10.10 -21.51 16.69
N ILE A 78 -10.67 -20.45 17.25
CA ILE A 78 -10.92 -20.24 18.69
C ILE A 78 -12.43 -20.22 18.91
#